data_AF-A0A527DTL0-F1
#
_entry.id   AF-A0A527DTL0-F1
#
_cell.length_a   1.000
_cell.length_b   1.000
_cell.length_c   1.000
_cell.angle_alpha   90.00
_cell.angle_beta   90.00
_cell.angle_gamma   90.00
#
_symmetry.space_group_name_H-M   'P 1'
#
loop_
_entity.id
_entity.type
_entity.pdbx_description
1 polymer ?
#
loop_
_entity_poly.entity_id
_entity_poly.type
_entity_poly.pdbx_seq_one_letter_code
_entity_poly.pdbx_strand_id
1 'polypeptide(L)'
;MKAGIASGAAMLVLAGSLSLSSPQAVASGGEIVAVRQASMKAMAAAAKTIAEMFGGKRAYDAAGFKAAAEVLRARTGPALMAEFPADTLGAPSGAKAEIDQARPEFEALASHIGGLADALAAKAKTAPAQITGDMRMGAMTSMDGGSLLGHRLKATQADPAKLPAEHLLHLILQDCSSCHSKFRQKVK
;
A
#
# COMPACT_ATOMS: atom_id res chain seq x y z
N MET A 1 24.04 6.76 83.86
CA MET A 1 24.58 7.54 82.72
C MET A 1 24.26 6.81 81.44
N LYS A 2 23.55 7.48 80.51
CA LYS A 2 23.46 7.28 79.04
C LYS A 2 23.10 5.85 78.54
N ALA A 3 21.87 5.64 78.07
CA ALA A 3 21.40 5.82 76.67
C ALA A 3 21.41 4.46 75.93
N GLY A 4 20.43 4.04 75.12
CA GLY A 4 19.20 4.63 74.65
C GLY A 4 18.34 3.57 73.95
N ILE A 5 17.05 3.87 73.82
CA ILE A 5 16.00 3.10 73.16
C ILE A 5 16.11 3.32 71.64
N ALA A 6 15.84 2.31 70.81
CA ALA A 6 15.27 2.55 69.48
C ALA A 6 14.52 1.34 68.93
N SER A 7 13.19 1.51 68.91
CA SER A 7 12.22 0.79 68.08
C SER A 7 12.50 1.05 66.59
N GLY A 8 12.34 0.03 65.74
CA GLY A 8 12.42 0.17 64.28
C GLY A 8 11.30 -0.61 63.60
N ALA A 9 10.29 0.11 63.11
CA ALA A 9 9.07 -0.39 62.50
C ALA A 9 9.29 -1.09 61.15
N ALA A 10 8.54 -2.16 60.91
CA ALA A 10 8.45 -2.82 59.62
C ALA A 10 7.68 -1.91 58.62
N MET A 11 8.38 -1.44 57.59
CA MET A 11 7.78 -0.71 56.46
C MET A 11 7.54 -1.69 55.30
N LEU A 12 6.27 -1.99 55.04
CA LEU A 12 5.81 -2.62 53.80
C LEU A 12 5.92 -1.58 52.67
N VAL A 13 6.79 -1.80 51.69
CA VAL A 13 6.88 -0.96 50.49
C VAL A 13 6.01 -1.57 49.40
N LEU A 14 4.86 -0.95 49.15
CA LEU A 14 3.95 -1.28 48.06
C LEU A 14 4.42 -0.55 46.78
N ALA A 15 5.11 -1.25 45.89
CA ALA A 15 5.52 -0.71 44.60
C ALA A 15 4.31 -0.67 43.65
N GLY A 16 3.65 0.49 43.54
CA GLY A 16 2.61 0.76 42.55
C GLY A 16 3.21 1.04 41.17
N SER A 17 3.00 0.13 40.22
CA SER A 17 3.36 0.31 38.82
C SER A 17 2.40 1.30 38.15
N LEU A 18 2.84 2.54 37.91
CA LEU A 18 2.11 3.48 37.04
C LEU A 18 2.29 3.06 35.58
N SER A 19 1.29 2.38 35.02
CA SER A 19 1.18 2.16 33.58
C SER A 19 0.82 3.48 32.89
N LEU A 20 1.78 4.13 32.23
CA LEU A 20 1.51 5.26 31.33
C LEU A 20 0.85 4.73 30.04
N SER A 21 -0.48 4.66 30.03
CA SER A 21 -1.23 4.51 28.78
C SER A 21 -1.20 5.85 28.03
N SER A 22 -0.38 5.93 26.99
CA SER A 22 -0.42 7.08 26.07
C SER A 22 -1.73 7.02 25.26
N PRO A 23 -2.55 8.08 25.22
CA PRO A 23 -3.68 8.11 24.30
C PRO A 23 -3.13 8.15 22.88
N GLN A 24 -3.42 7.12 22.08
CA GLN A 24 -3.28 7.23 20.63
C GLN A 24 -4.29 8.30 20.19
N ALA A 25 -3.78 9.47 19.82
CA ALA A 25 -4.61 10.52 19.24
C ALA A 25 -5.27 9.93 17.98
N VAL A 26 -6.59 9.75 18.04
CA VAL A 26 -7.38 9.43 16.86
C VAL A 26 -7.31 10.67 15.96
N ALA A 27 -6.70 10.51 14.78
CA ALA A 27 -6.64 11.59 13.79
C ALA A 27 -8.06 12.09 13.52
N SER A 28 -8.25 13.40 13.50
CA SER A 28 -9.56 13.97 13.16
C SER A 28 -9.95 13.56 11.73
N GLY A 29 -11.26 13.49 11.42
CA GLY A 29 -11.73 13.11 10.09
C GLY A 29 -11.14 13.97 8.95
N GLY A 30 -10.83 15.25 9.21
CA GLY A 30 -10.15 16.11 8.26
C GLY A 30 -8.65 15.79 8.08
N GLU A 31 -7.97 15.41 9.15
CA GLU A 31 -6.56 15.05 9.14
C GLU A 31 -6.33 13.77 8.32
N ILE A 32 -7.13 12.74 8.54
CA ILE A 32 -7.01 11.48 7.78
C ILE A 32 -7.34 11.68 6.28
N VAL A 33 -8.24 12.60 5.94
CA VAL A 33 -8.50 12.99 4.54
C VAL A 33 -7.24 13.62 3.92
N ALA A 34 -6.55 14.49 4.64
CA ALA A 34 -5.30 15.10 4.16
C ALA A 34 -4.19 14.05 4.00
N VAL A 35 -4.04 13.16 4.98
CA VAL A 35 -3.09 12.05 4.95
C VAL A 35 -3.31 11.17 3.71
N ARG A 36 -4.55 10.73 3.46
CA ARG A 36 -4.82 9.86 2.31
C ARG A 36 -4.57 10.53 0.97
N GLN A 37 -4.89 11.82 0.86
CA GLN A 37 -4.63 12.58 -0.36
C GLN A 37 -3.12 12.74 -0.61
N ALA A 38 -2.33 12.90 0.46
CA ALA A 38 -0.86 12.88 0.36
C ALA A 38 -0.34 11.50 -0.05
N SER A 39 -0.87 10.41 0.53
CA SER A 39 -0.55 9.04 0.13
C SER A 39 -0.87 8.77 -1.34
N MET A 40 -2.05 9.17 -1.82
CA MET A 40 -2.42 9.07 -3.25
C MET A 40 -1.45 9.81 -4.16
N LYS A 41 -1.05 11.04 -3.80
CA LYS A 41 -0.08 11.83 -4.58
C LYS A 41 1.29 11.17 -4.61
N ALA A 42 1.77 10.66 -3.47
CA ALA A 42 3.05 9.96 -3.39
C ALA A 42 3.06 8.69 -4.25
N MET A 43 2.00 7.88 -4.18
CA MET A 43 1.86 6.70 -5.03
C MET A 43 1.80 7.06 -6.52
N ALA A 44 1.06 8.10 -6.90
CA ALA A 44 1.00 8.55 -8.29
C ALA A 44 2.39 9.00 -8.81
N ALA A 45 3.15 9.73 -8.00
CA ALA A 45 4.50 10.16 -8.34
C ALA A 45 5.49 8.99 -8.47
N ALA A 46 5.37 8.01 -7.58
CA ALA A 46 6.17 6.78 -7.61
C ALA A 46 5.85 5.96 -8.87
N ALA A 47 4.58 5.65 -9.12
CA ALA A 47 4.16 4.90 -10.30
C ALA A 47 4.57 5.60 -11.60
N LYS A 48 4.42 6.93 -11.67
CA LYS A 48 4.89 7.74 -12.81
C LYS A 48 6.40 7.61 -13.01
N THR A 49 7.18 7.71 -11.95
CA THR A 49 8.65 7.57 -12.01
C THR A 49 9.04 6.23 -12.63
N ILE A 50 8.45 5.13 -12.15
CA ILE A 50 8.73 3.78 -12.67
C ILE A 50 8.28 3.67 -14.13
N ALA A 51 7.08 4.16 -14.46
CA ALA A 51 6.54 4.13 -15.82
C ALA A 51 7.40 4.93 -16.81
N GLU A 52 7.95 6.08 -16.41
CA GLU A 52 8.84 6.88 -17.24
C GLU A 52 10.19 6.20 -17.48
N MET A 53 10.73 5.49 -16.48
CA MET A 53 11.96 4.70 -16.63
C MET A 53 11.78 3.57 -17.65
N PHE A 54 10.72 2.77 -17.51
CA PHE A 54 10.42 1.72 -18.48
C PHE A 54 10.06 2.31 -19.85
N GLY A 55 9.28 3.40 -19.89
CA GLY A 55 8.89 4.07 -21.13
C GLY A 55 9.99 4.88 -21.83
N GLY A 56 11.22 4.90 -21.30
CA GLY A 56 12.35 5.66 -21.87
C GLY A 56 12.19 7.19 -21.81
N LYS A 57 11.22 7.69 -21.05
CA LYS A 57 10.98 9.13 -20.85
C LYS A 57 11.86 9.72 -19.75
N ARG A 58 12.46 8.86 -18.93
CA ARG A 58 13.44 9.17 -17.89
C ARG A 58 14.57 8.17 -17.98
N ALA A 59 15.80 8.60 -17.72
CA ALA A 59 16.94 7.70 -17.56
C ALA A 59 16.66 6.70 -16.42
N TYR A 60 16.93 5.43 -16.68
CA TYR A 60 16.81 4.41 -15.66
C TYR A 60 17.88 4.61 -14.57
N ASP A 61 17.45 4.51 -13.32
CA ASP A 61 18.30 4.50 -12.13
C ASP A 61 17.76 3.44 -11.18
N ALA A 62 18.58 2.43 -10.87
CA ALA A 62 18.18 1.31 -10.02
C ALA A 62 17.80 1.77 -8.60
N ALA A 63 18.49 2.79 -8.06
CA ALA A 63 18.19 3.32 -6.73
C ALA A 63 16.83 4.03 -6.70
N GLY A 64 16.56 4.86 -7.71
CA GLY A 64 15.28 5.55 -7.90
C GLY A 64 14.13 4.59 -8.19
N PHE A 65 14.37 3.52 -8.96
CA PHE A 65 13.38 2.46 -9.16
C PHE A 65 13.01 1.77 -7.83
N LYS A 66 14.02 1.39 -7.04
CA LYS A 66 13.83 0.80 -5.71
C LYS A 66 13.07 1.75 -4.77
N ALA A 67 13.47 3.02 -4.71
CA ALA A 67 12.81 4.01 -3.86
C ALA A 67 11.33 4.18 -4.24
N ALA A 68 11.02 4.28 -5.54
CA ALA A 68 9.65 4.39 -6.01
C ALA A 68 8.82 3.12 -5.72
N ALA A 69 9.40 1.94 -5.91
CA ALA A 69 8.72 0.68 -5.60
C ALA A 69 8.41 0.53 -4.10
N GLU A 70 9.33 0.94 -3.22
CA GLU A 70 9.08 0.96 -1.77
C GLU A 70 8.03 1.99 -1.36
N VAL A 71 7.92 3.14 -2.05
CA VAL A 71 6.83 4.09 -1.82
C VAL A 71 5.46 3.48 -2.15
N LEU A 72 5.36 2.72 -3.24
CA LEU A 72 4.13 2.00 -3.58
C LEU A 72 3.81 0.97 -2.50
N ARG A 73 4.77 0.09 -2.18
CA ARG A 73 4.62 -0.96 -1.16
C ARG A 73 4.18 -0.40 0.20
N ALA A 74 4.76 0.70 0.65
CA ALA A 74 4.46 1.29 1.96
C ALA A 74 3.06 1.91 2.06
N ARG A 75 2.38 2.15 0.93
CA ARG A 75 1.13 2.95 0.89
C ARG A 75 -0.04 2.22 0.24
N THR A 76 0.14 0.94 -0.12
CA THR A 76 -0.91 0.07 -0.67
C THR A 76 -1.31 -0.99 0.37
N GLY A 77 -2.24 -1.88 0.02
CA GLY A 77 -2.65 -2.95 0.93
C GLY A 77 -3.29 -2.42 2.23
N PRO A 78 -2.95 -2.99 3.40
CA PRO A 78 -3.53 -2.58 4.68
C PRO A 78 -3.35 -1.09 5.02
N ALA A 79 -2.20 -0.50 4.65
CA ALA A 79 -1.95 0.93 4.89
C ALA A 79 -2.96 1.80 4.13
N LEU A 80 -3.30 1.41 2.90
CA LEU A 80 -4.33 2.08 2.11
C LEU A 80 -5.71 1.93 2.75
N MET A 81 -6.07 0.74 3.22
CA MET A 81 -7.40 0.48 3.80
C MET A 81 -7.64 1.32 5.06
N ALA A 82 -6.61 1.45 5.91
CA ALA A 82 -6.66 2.22 7.15
C ALA A 82 -6.96 3.72 6.93
N GLU A 83 -6.67 4.24 5.74
CA GLU A 83 -6.91 5.63 5.37
C GLU A 83 -8.37 5.93 4.95
N PHE A 84 -9.27 4.94 4.97
CA PHE A 84 -10.68 5.07 4.55
C PHE A 84 -11.70 4.63 5.62
N PRO A 85 -11.68 5.21 6.83
CA PRO A 85 -12.73 4.98 7.82
C PRO A 85 -14.07 5.55 7.35
N ALA A 86 -15.17 4.90 7.73
CA ALA A 86 -16.53 5.14 7.19
C ALA A 86 -17.02 6.59 7.38
N ASP A 87 -16.67 7.20 8.51
CA ASP A 87 -17.04 8.57 8.90
C ASP A 87 -16.28 9.67 8.11
N THR A 88 -15.38 9.28 7.21
CA THR A 88 -14.58 10.24 6.42
C THR A 88 -14.94 10.23 4.94
N LEU A 89 -15.94 9.45 4.53
CA LEU A 89 -16.35 9.30 3.14
C LEU A 89 -17.30 10.44 2.71
N GLY A 90 -17.50 10.60 1.40
CA GLY A 90 -18.35 11.64 0.83
C GLY A 90 -17.62 12.96 0.59
N ALA A 91 -18.35 13.97 0.12
CA ALA A 91 -17.80 15.31 -0.08
C ALA A 91 -17.43 15.95 1.28
N PRO A 92 -16.31 16.69 1.38
CA PRO A 92 -15.43 17.15 0.29
C PRO A 92 -14.25 16.22 0.01
N SER A 93 -14.22 15.02 0.56
CA SER A 93 -13.00 14.21 0.61
C SER A 93 -12.54 13.61 -0.74
N GLY A 94 -13.45 13.54 -1.72
CA GLY A 94 -13.24 12.87 -3.00
C GLY A 94 -13.42 11.35 -2.96
N ALA A 95 -13.59 10.75 -1.77
CA ALA A 95 -13.94 9.35 -1.59
C ALA A 95 -15.48 9.18 -1.64
N LYS A 96 -15.97 8.19 -2.37
CA LYS A 96 -17.39 7.86 -2.45
C LYS A 96 -17.88 7.12 -1.19
N ALA A 97 -19.14 7.28 -0.82
CA ALA A 97 -19.75 6.55 0.30
C ALA A 97 -19.88 5.04 -0.02
N GLU A 98 -19.88 4.71 -1.32
CA GLU A 98 -19.89 3.35 -1.86
C GLU A 98 -18.69 2.51 -1.40
N ILE A 99 -17.61 3.13 -0.91
CA ILE A 99 -16.51 2.40 -0.25
C ILE A 99 -17.02 1.63 0.96
N ASP A 100 -17.95 2.19 1.73
CA ASP A 100 -18.51 1.50 2.90
C ASP A 100 -19.52 0.41 2.49
N GLN A 101 -20.38 0.74 1.51
CA GLN A 101 -21.40 -0.18 0.98
C GLN A 101 -20.80 -1.42 0.31
N ALA A 102 -19.61 -1.26 -0.31
CA ALA A 102 -18.87 -2.33 -0.97
C ALA A 102 -17.48 -2.52 -0.34
N ARG A 103 -17.40 -2.42 1.00
CA ARG A 103 -16.15 -2.55 1.76
C ARG A 103 -15.31 -3.77 1.38
N PRO A 104 -15.86 -5.00 1.28
CA PRO A 104 -15.05 -6.16 0.94
C PRO A 104 -14.40 -6.06 -0.44
N GLU A 105 -15.05 -5.39 -1.40
CA GLU A 105 -14.52 -5.22 -2.74
C GLU A 105 -13.42 -4.15 -2.79
N PHE A 106 -13.61 -3.05 -2.06
CA PHE A 106 -12.56 -2.04 -1.88
C PHE A 106 -11.31 -2.65 -1.24
N GLU A 107 -11.47 -3.43 -0.18
CA GLU A 107 -10.38 -4.10 0.52
C GLU A 107 -9.73 -5.18 -0.35
N ALA A 108 -10.51 -5.96 -1.11
CA ALA A 108 -9.95 -6.94 -2.04
C ALA A 108 -9.06 -6.27 -3.09
N LEU A 109 -9.49 -5.13 -3.65
CA LEU A 109 -8.71 -4.39 -4.64
C LEU A 109 -7.46 -3.75 -4.02
N ALA A 110 -7.59 -3.11 -2.86
CA ALA A 110 -6.46 -2.54 -2.14
C ALA A 110 -5.43 -3.62 -1.73
N SER A 111 -5.89 -4.81 -1.33
CA SER A 111 -5.05 -5.96 -1.01
C SER A 111 -4.31 -6.48 -2.24
N HIS A 112 -5.01 -6.60 -3.37
CA HIS A 112 -4.39 -7.05 -4.62
C HIS A 112 -3.30 -6.07 -5.11
N ILE A 113 -3.58 -4.76 -5.07
CA ILE A 113 -2.57 -3.73 -5.34
C ILE A 113 -1.37 -3.87 -4.38
N GLY A 114 -1.63 -4.14 -3.09
CA GLY A 114 -0.61 -4.41 -2.08
C GLY A 114 0.31 -5.57 -2.45
N GLY A 115 -0.26 -6.73 -2.78
CA GLY A 115 0.52 -7.91 -3.17
C GLY A 115 1.35 -7.70 -4.44
N LEU A 116 0.83 -6.98 -5.43
CA LEU A 116 1.59 -6.61 -6.63
C LEU A 116 2.75 -5.64 -6.29
N ALA A 117 2.50 -4.66 -5.41
CA ALA A 117 3.51 -3.70 -4.97
C ALA A 117 4.62 -4.37 -4.14
N ASP A 118 4.28 -5.34 -3.30
CA ASP A 118 5.26 -6.16 -2.57
C ASP A 118 6.16 -6.95 -3.54
N ALA A 119 5.58 -7.58 -4.56
CA ALA A 119 6.33 -8.29 -5.58
C ALA A 119 7.24 -7.34 -6.40
N LEU A 120 6.75 -6.14 -6.72
CA LEU A 120 7.52 -5.12 -7.43
C LEU A 120 8.71 -4.64 -6.59
N ALA A 121 8.49 -4.34 -5.30
CA ALA A 121 9.54 -3.93 -4.38
C ALA A 121 10.57 -5.04 -4.16
N ALA A 122 10.15 -6.31 -4.08
CA ALA A 122 11.05 -7.45 -3.99
C ALA A 122 12.00 -7.53 -5.20
N LYS A 123 11.48 -7.33 -6.43
CA LYS A 123 12.31 -7.27 -7.65
C LYS A 123 13.21 -6.05 -7.67
N ALA A 124 12.72 -4.91 -7.20
CA ALA A 124 13.49 -3.68 -7.17
C ALA A 124 14.72 -3.76 -6.23
N LYS A 125 14.69 -4.63 -5.20
CA LYS A 125 15.84 -4.87 -4.31
C LYS A 125 17.05 -5.48 -5.01
N THR A 126 16.82 -6.27 -6.05
CA THR A 126 17.86 -6.96 -6.83
C THR A 126 17.92 -6.43 -8.26
N ALA A 127 17.46 -5.20 -8.49
CA ALA A 127 17.37 -4.66 -9.83
C ALA A 127 18.77 -4.45 -10.46
N PRO A 128 18.96 -4.84 -11.72
CA PRO A 128 20.22 -4.62 -12.44
C PRO A 128 20.48 -3.12 -12.68
N ALA A 129 21.72 -2.79 -13.03
CA ALA A 129 22.15 -1.41 -13.32
C ALA A 129 21.52 -0.82 -14.60
N GLN A 130 20.93 -1.65 -15.46
CA GLN A 130 20.23 -1.26 -16.67
C GLN A 130 18.95 -2.05 -16.79
N ILE A 131 17.94 -1.52 -17.50
CA ILE A 131 16.72 -2.29 -17.78
C ILE A 131 17.07 -3.47 -18.71
N THR A 132 16.86 -4.68 -18.22
CA THR A 132 17.09 -5.93 -18.94
C THR A 132 15.79 -6.50 -19.50
N GLY A 133 15.88 -7.47 -20.40
CA GLY A 133 14.72 -8.09 -21.05
C GLY A 133 13.77 -8.80 -20.07
N ASP A 134 14.27 -9.35 -18.96
CA ASP A 134 13.46 -10.01 -17.92
C ASP A 134 12.65 -9.04 -17.05
N MET A 135 13.05 -7.76 -17.00
CA MET A 135 12.26 -6.72 -16.34
C MET A 135 11.08 -6.26 -17.21
N ARG A 136 11.19 -6.46 -18.53
CA ARG A 136 10.20 -6.01 -19.50
C ARG A 136 8.98 -6.90 -19.52
N MET A 137 7.82 -6.29 -19.70
CA MET A 137 6.66 -7.06 -20.12
C MET A 137 6.98 -7.55 -21.54
N GLY A 138 7.22 -8.85 -21.70
CA GLY A 138 7.32 -9.42 -23.03
C GLY A 138 6.05 -9.11 -23.81
N ALA A 139 6.15 -8.96 -25.13
CA ALA A 139 4.99 -9.13 -25.99
C ALA A 139 4.50 -10.54 -25.73
N MET A 140 3.55 -10.70 -24.82
CA MET A 140 3.03 -11.99 -24.43
C MET A 140 2.63 -12.68 -25.74
N THR A 141 3.31 -13.77 -26.02
CA THR A 141 3.04 -14.73 -27.07
C THR A 141 1.54 -14.81 -27.31
N SER A 142 1.08 -14.13 -28.36
CA SER A 142 -0.24 -14.31 -28.97
C SER A 142 -0.30 -15.64 -29.73
N MET A 143 0.30 -16.67 -29.16
CA MET A 143 0.42 -18.03 -29.69
C MET A 143 0.05 -19.02 -28.60
N ASP A 144 -1.24 -19.02 -28.24
CA ASP A 144 -1.96 -20.28 -28.28
C ASP A 144 -3.30 -20.02 -28.97
N GLY A 145 -3.26 -20.13 -30.30
CA GLY A 145 -4.42 -20.08 -31.17
C GLY A 145 -5.26 -21.35 -31.01
N GLY A 146 -5.77 -21.60 -29.81
CA GLY A 146 -6.73 -22.64 -29.49
C GLY A 146 -8.11 -22.03 -29.32
N SER A 147 -8.93 -22.12 -30.37
CA SER A 147 -10.38 -21.92 -30.28
C SER A 147 -10.98 -22.79 -29.16
N LEU A 148 -12.09 -22.33 -28.57
CA LEU A 148 -13.26 -23.07 -28.09
C LEU A 148 -13.82 -22.50 -26.77
N LEU A 149 -14.90 -21.73 -26.92
CA LEU A 149 -16.12 -21.83 -26.12
C LEU A 149 -16.00 -21.83 -24.59
N GLY A 150 -16.29 -20.66 -24.02
CA GLY A 150 -17.47 -20.62 -23.14
C GLY A 150 -17.30 -20.99 -21.68
N HIS A 151 -16.09 -21.05 -21.14
CA HIS A 151 -15.90 -21.01 -19.69
C HIS A 151 -14.83 -19.97 -19.36
N ARG A 152 -15.26 -18.84 -18.77
CA ARG A 152 -14.41 -18.04 -17.87
C ARG A 152 -14.09 -18.91 -16.65
N LEU A 153 -13.29 -19.96 -16.86
CA LEU A 153 -12.49 -20.54 -15.80
C LEU A 153 -11.71 -19.36 -15.26
N LYS A 154 -11.88 -19.10 -13.95
CA LYS A 154 -11.00 -18.24 -13.16
C LYS A 154 -9.60 -18.37 -13.73
N ALA A 155 -9.15 -17.36 -14.47
CA ALA A 155 -7.76 -17.30 -14.88
C ALA A 155 -7.00 -17.43 -13.57
N THR A 156 -6.28 -18.54 -13.41
CA THR A 156 -5.43 -18.75 -12.25
C THR A 156 -4.53 -17.53 -12.20
N GLN A 157 -4.75 -16.70 -11.18
CA GLN A 157 -4.09 -15.42 -11.05
C GLN A 157 -2.59 -15.71 -11.01
N ALA A 158 -1.87 -15.30 -12.06
CA ALA A 158 -0.46 -15.65 -12.19
C ALA A 158 0.28 -15.16 -10.95
N ASP A 159 1.13 -16.02 -10.38
CA ASP A 159 1.95 -15.69 -9.21
C ASP A 159 2.71 -14.37 -9.47
N PRO A 160 2.41 -13.29 -8.72
CA PRO A 160 3.05 -11.99 -8.93
C PRO A 160 4.58 -12.04 -8.89
N ALA A 161 5.17 -12.95 -8.11
CA ALA A 161 6.62 -13.09 -8.02
C ALA A 161 7.26 -13.50 -9.36
N LYS A 162 6.51 -14.16 -10.23
CA LYS A 162 6.97 -14.63 -11.55
C LYS A 162 6.81 -13.59 -12.66
N LEU A 163 6.06 -12.52 -12.42
CA LEU A 163 5.82 -11.50 -13.44
C LEU A 163 7.02 -10.56 -13.61
N PRO A 164 7.28 -10.02 -14.82
CA PRO A 164 8.26 -8.95 -15.00
C PRO A 164 7.88 -7.68 -14.22
N ALA A 165 8.89 -6.88 -13.85
CA ALA A 165 8.68 -5.64 -13.10
C ALA A 165 7.76 -4.64 -13.83
N GLU A 166 7.92 -4.49 -15.15
CA GLU A 166 7.05 -3.64 -15.97
C GLU A 166 5.60 -4.15 -16.00
N HIS A 167 5.41 -5.47 -16.03
CA HIS A 167 4.08 -6.07 -15.99
C HIS A 167 3.40 -5.86 -14.63
N LEU A 168 4.13 -6.01 -13.52
CA LEU A 168 3.61 -5.70 -12.18
C LEU A 168 3.15 -4.25 -12.07
N LEU A 169 3.94 -3.29 -12.59
CA LEU A 169 3.52 -1.90 -12.63
C LEU A 169 2.24 -1.71 -13.44
N HIS A 170 2.12 -2.38 -14.59
CA HIS A 170 0.93 -2.31 -15.42
C HIS A 170 -0.33 -2.78 -14.68
N LEU A 171 -0.25 -3.92 -13.98
CA LEU A 171 -1.35 -4.44 -13.18
C LEU A 171 -1.72 -3.50 -12.03
N ILE A 172 -0.73 -2.93 -11.33
CA ILE A 172 -0.97 -1.91 -10.30
C ILE A 172 -1.74 -0.72 -10.87
N LEU A 173 -1.32 -0.20 -12.03
CA LEU A 173 -1.99 0.95 -12.68
C LEU A 173 -3.42 0.61 -13.15
N GLN A 174 -3.64 -0.62 -13.64
CA GLN A 174 -4.96 -1.12 -14.02
C GLN A 174 -5.90 -1.15 -12.80
N ASP A 175 -5.43 -1.63 -11.66
CA ASP A 175 -6.23 -1.70 -10.44
C ASP A 175 -6.46 -0.33 -9.81
N CYS A 176 -5.47 0.58 -9.86
CA CYS A 176 -5.66 1.99 -9.52
C CYS A 176 -6.81 2.62 -10.34
N SER A 177 -6.85 2.34 -11.65
CA SER A 177 -7.92 2.83 -12.53
C SER A 177 -9.28 2.23 -12.17
N SER A 178 -9.35 0.91 -11.96
CA SER A 178 -10.56 0.22 -11.55
C SER A 178 -11.10 0.74 -10.21
N CYS A 179 -10.20 0.94 -9.24
CA CYS A 179 -10.53 1.49 -7.93
C CYS A 179 -11.09 2.89 -8.05
N HIS A 180 -10.42 3.78 -8.80
CA HIS A 180 -10.87 5.15 -8.97
C HIS A 180 -12.20 5.25 -9.72
N SER A 181 -12.42 4.43 -10.73
CA SER A 181 -13.68 4.38 -11.48
C SER A 181 -14.87 4.12 -10.55
N LYS A 182 -14.71 3.15 -9.64
CA LYS A 182 -15.76 2.76 -8.70
C LYS A 182 -15.88 3.70 -7.51
N PHE A 183 -14.76 4.00 -6.85
CA PHE A 183 -14.72 4.53 -5.48
C PHE A 183 -14.27 6.00 -5.34
N ARG A 184 -13.81 6.65 -6.43
CA ARG A 184 -13.43 8.06 -6.40
C ARG A 184 -14.49 8.93 -7.07
N GLN A 185 -14.80 10.07 -6.46
CA GLN A 185 -15.67 11.07 -7.06
C GLN A 185 -15.00 11.65 -8.31
N LYS A 186 -15.77 11.87 -9.38
CA LYS A 186 -15.27 12.61 -10.55
C LYS A 186 -15.05 14.06 -10.14
N VAL A 187 -13.88 14.60 -10.46
CA VAL A 187 -13.63 16.03 -10.36
C VAL A 187 -14.49 16.69 -11.44
N LYS A 188 -15.38 17.58 -11.03
CA LYS A 188 -16.16 18.42 -11.95
C LYS A 188 -15.30 19.58 -12.43
#